data_AF-A0A973CZZ9-F1
#
_entry.id   AF-A0A973CZZ9-F1
#
_cell.length_a   1.000
_cell.length_b   1.000
_cell.length_c   1.000
_cell.angle_alpha   90.00
_cell.angle_beta   90.00
_cell.angle_gamma   90.00
#
_symmetry.space_group_name_H-M   'P 1'
#
loop_
_entity.id
_entity.type
_entity.pdbx_description
1 polymer ?
#
loop_
_entity_poly.entity_id
_entity_poly.type
_entity_poly.pdbx_seq_one_letter_code
_entity_poly.pdbx_strand_id
1 'polypeptide(L)'
;MKNNIIDAVMENAEIAIDTLLDDGILKDIPVLGNIVKALQIRDDVANILYAKKLEAFLLSISNSNYEHIELELNDKENLEKIGLDLVFIIDKINNIDKAKWVAQAVINLASKKYNLDTFERLIYAINNFSPTLKSTLDIYYKPRELVNGVGSCYVYDGDHPEELANLGLLTTKYAPTVNNEGVGSVQYKESNLGIQLWYIIENA
;
A
#
# COMPACT_ATOMS: atom_id res chain seq x y z
N MET A 1 11.87 26.15 22.81
CA MET A 1 12.09 26.02 21.35
C MET A 1 10.94 25.19 20.80
N LYS A 2 9.91 25.85 20.24
CA LYS A 2 8.72 25.17 19.72
C LYS A 2 9.06 24.55 18.37
N ASN A 3 9.01 23.23 18.29
CA ASN A 3 8.64 22.37 17.16
C ASN A 3 8.99 22.77 15.69
N ASN A 4 10.23 23.18 15.41
CA ASN A 4 10.72 23.38 14.01
C ASN A 4 10.46 22.18 13.06
N ILE A 5 10.41 20.94 13.58
CA ILE A 5 10.16 19.73 12.78
C ILE A 5 8.68 19.60 12.40
N ILE A 6 7.78 20.00 13.29
CA ILE A 6 6.33 19.97 12.99
C ILE A 6 5.99 21.09 12.02
N ASP A 7 6.61 22.26 12.18
CA ASP A 7 6.50 23.37 11.23
C ASP A 7 6.93 22.94 9.83
N ALA A 8 8.10 22.32 9.69
CA ALA A 8 8.60 21.87 8.40
C ALA A 8 7.74 20.75 7.75
N VAL A 9 7.27 19.78 8.54
CA VAL A 9 6.36 18.70 8.06
C VAL A 9 5.03 19.27 7.58
N MET A 10 4.46 20.20 8.34
CA MET A 10 3.19 20.82 7.98
C MET A 10 3.32 21.73 6.75
N GLU A 11 4.43 22.47 6.64
CA GLU A 11 4.71 23.34 5.49
C GLU A 11 4.92 22.52 4.20
N ASN A 12 5.69 21.42 4.27
CA ASN A 12 5.85 20.52 3.12
C ASN A 12 4.54 19.81 2.74
N ALA A 13 3.76 19.38 3.73
CA ALA A 13 2.45 18.79 3.49
C ALA A 13 1.51 19.82 2.84
N GLU A 14 1.45 21.05 3.36
CA GLU A 14 0.61 22.14 2.84
C GLU A 14 0.98 22.48 1.39
N ILE A 15 2.27 22.60 1.06
CA ILE A 15 2.73 22.80 -0.32
C ILE A 15 2.34 21.63 -1.24
N ALA A 16 2.51 20.39 -0.79
CA ALA A 16 2.12 19.20 -1.56
C ALA A 16 0.59 19.14 -1.75
N ILE A 17 -0.17 19.50 -0.71
CA ILE A 17 -1.64 19.56 -0.73
C ILE A 17 -2.12 20.63 -1.69
N ASP A 18 -1.60 21.85 -1.60
CA ASP A 18 -2.01 22.97 -2.44
C ASP A 18 -1.73 22.64 -3.92
N THR A 19 -0.57 22.04 -4.21
CA THR A 19 -0.23 21.56 -5.55
C THR A 19 -1.21 20.48 -6.05
N LEU A 20 -1.62 19.55 -5.19
CA LEU A 20 -2.53 18.46 -5.55
C LEU A 20 -4.01 18.89 -5.65
N LEU A 21 -4.41 19.94 -4.94
CA LEU A 21 -5.78 20.47 -4.92
C LEU A 21 -6.02 21.49 -6.05
N ASP A 22 -5.04 22.33 -6.36
CA ASP A 22 -5.21 23.39 -7.35
C ASP A 22 -5.08 22.87 -8.80
N ASP A 23 -4.07 22.02 -9.07
CA ASP A 23 -3.71 21.54 -10.42
C ASP A 23 -3.55 20.01 -10.55
N GLY A 24 -3.90 19.22 -9.52
CA GLY A 24 -3.58 17.80 -9.45
C GLY A 24 -4.74 16.81 -9.36
N ILE A 25 -4.33 15.54 -9.31
CA ILE A 25 -5.10 14.28 -9.14
C ILE A 25 -6.24 14.34 -8.10
N LEU A 26 -6.12 15.15 -7.05
CA LEU A 26 -7.00 15.14 -5.88
C LEU A 26 -8.07 16.25 -5.91
N LYS A 27 -8.05 17.10 -6.93
CA LYS A 27 -9.02 18.18 -7.15
C LYS A 27 -10.47 17.70 -7.17
N ASP A 28 -10.70 16.50 -7.69
CA ASP A 28 -12.04 15.90 -7.79
C ASP A 28 -12.47 15.15 -6.52
N ILE A 29 -11.67 15.14 -5.45
CA ILE A 29 -12.00 14.53 -4.15
C ILE A 29 -12.38 15.63 -3.14
N PRO A 30 -13.67 15.97 -3.00
CA PRO A 30 -14.14 17.16 -2.27
C PRO A 30 -13.89 17.16 -0.75
N VAL A 31 -13.37 16.06 -0.18
CA VAL A 31 -13.26 15.86 1.28
C VAL A 31 -11.85 16.17 1.81
N LEU A 32 -10.81 16.11 0.98
CA LEU A 32 -9.42 16.22 1.44
C LEU A 32 -9.08 17.62 1.96
N GLY A 33 -9.59 18.68 1.33
CA GLY A 33 -9.32 20.06 1.76
C GLY A 33 -9.82 20.41 3.18
N ASN A 34 -10.84 19.71 3.69
CA ASN A 34 -11.34 19.91 5.06
C ASN A 34 -10.51 19.19 6.12
N ILE A 35 -9.88 18.08 5.75
CA ILE A 35 -9.06 17.26 6.66
C ILE A 35 -7.71 17.92 6.92
N VAL A 36 -7.19 18.61 5.91
CA VAL A 36 -5.96 19.41 6.02
C VAL A 36 -6.14 20.55 7.02
N LYS A 37 -7.30 21.23 6.98
CA LYS A 37 -7.64 22.26 7.97
C LYS A 37 -7.77 21.69 9.38
N ALA A 38 -8.26 20.45 9.53
CA ALA A 38 -8.32 19.77 10.82
C ALA A 38 -6.93 19.40 11.37
N LEU A 39 -5.97 19.08 10.49
CA LEU A 39 -4.58 18.77 10.84
C LEU A 39 -3.77 19.96 11.38
N GLN A 40 -4.20 21.20 11.09
CA GLN A 40 -3.59 22.41 11.64
C GLN A 40 -3.88 22.61 13.14
N ILE A 41 -4.76 21.80 13.74
CA ILE A 41 -5.06 21.81 15.18
C ILE A 41 -3.96 21.00 15.92
N ARG A 42 -2.89 21.73 16.23
CA ARG A 42 -1.70 21.23 16.93
C ARG A 42 -1.96 21.18 18.44
N ASP A 43 -1.89 19.97 19.02
CA ASP A 43 -1.49 19.71 20.43
C ASP A 43 -1.43 18.21 20.82
N ASP A 44 -1.79 17.26 19.92
CA ASP A 44 -1.73 15.81 20.22
C ASP A 44 -0.64 15.07 19.38
N VAL A 45 0.08 14.15 20.02
CA VAL A 45 1.03 13.22 19.38
C VAL A 45 0.33 12.37 18.31
N ALA A 46 -0.94 12.01 18.53
CA ALA A 46 -1.75 11.32 17.53
C ALA A 46 -1.88 12.15 16.25
N ASN A 47 -2.11 13.47 16.37
CA ASN A 47 -2.23 14.38 15.22
C ASN A 47 -0.90 14.49 14.47
N ILE A 48 0.24 14.47 15.17
CA ILE A 48 1.58 14.51 14.53
C ILE A 48 1.83 13.24 13.71
N LEU A 49 1.52 12.06 14.26
CA LEU A 49 1.69 10.79 13.55
C LEU A 49 0.75 10.68 12.36
N TYR A 50 -0.50 11.13 12.52
CA TYR A 50 -1.45 11.21 11.40
C TYR A 50 -0.94 12.16 10.31
N ALA A 51 -0.46 13.35 10.67
CA ALA A 51 0.10 14.33 9.72
C ALA A 51 1.26 13.74 8.90
N LYS A 52 2.20 13.02 9.55
CA LYS A 52 3.32 12.37 8.84
C LYS A 52 2.88 11.29 7.87
N LYS A 53 1.84 10.54 8.21
CA LYS A 53 1.28 9.51 7.32
C LYS A 53 0.58 10.15 6.13
N LEU A 54 -0.18 11.23 6.37
CA LEU A 54 -0.81 11.98 5.30
C LEU A 54 0.22 12.65 4.39
N GLU A 55 1.26 13.28 4.95
CA GLU A 55 2.38 13.86 4.19
C GLU A 55 3.03 12.79 3.30
N ALA A 56 3.40 11.63 3.86
CA ALA A 56 3.99 10.54 3.09
C ALA A 56 3.08 10.05 1.96
N PHE A 57 1.79 9.89 2.22
CA PHE A 57 0.80 9.51 1.21
C PHE A 57 0.73 10.56 0.08
N LEU A 58 0.58 11.83 0.42
CA LEU A 58 0.40 12.91 -0.55
C LEU A 58 1.66 13.17 -1.37
N LEU A 59 2.84 13.13 -0.76
CA LEU A 59 4.11 13.25 -1.49
C LEU A 59 4.30 12.09 -2.48
N SER A 60 3.94 10.85 -2.10
CA SER A 60 3.98 9.72 -3.04
C SER A 60 3.01 9.92 -4.22
N ILE A 61 1.81 10.45 -4.00
CA ILE A 61 0.89 10.82 -5.09
C ILE A 61 1.49 11.93 -5.97
N SER A 62 1.99 13.01 -5.37
CA SER A 62 2.51 14.19 -6.10
C SER A 62 3.76 13.89 -6.91
N ASN A 63 4.63 12.98 -6.44
CA ASN A 63 5.84 12.58 -7.16
C ASN A 63 5.55 11.61 -8.30
N SER A 64 4.33 11.09 -8.41
CA SER A 64 3.95 10.24 -9.52
C SER A 64 3.75 11.09 -10.78
N ASN A 65 4.42 10.76 -11.88
CA ASN A 65 4.34 11.47 -13.18
C ASN A 65 2.96 11.34 -13.87
N TYR A 66 1.90 10.98 -13.14
CA TYR A 66 0.57 10.82 -13.71
C TYR A 66 -0.11 12.19 -13.75
N GLU A 67 0.05 12.89 -14.87
CA GLU A 67 -0.53 14.23 -15.10
C GLU A 67 -2.05 14.27 -14.92
N HIS A 68 -2.74 13.14 -15.13
CA HIS A 68 -4.16 13.01 -14.85
C HIS A 68 -4.49 11.60 -14.33
N ILE A 69 -4.88 11.51 -13.06
CA ILE A 69 -5.60 10.35 -12.53
C ILE A 69 -7.06 10.53 -12.93
N GLU A 70 -7.42 10.07 -14.12
CA GLU A 70 -8.82 9.84 -14.45
C GLU A 70 -9.25 8.56 -13.73
N LEU A 71 -9.70 8.71 -12.48
CA LEU A 71 -10.57 7.70 -11.90
C LEU A 71 -11.88 7.74 -12.69
N GLU A 72 -11.95 7.01 -13.81
CA GLU A 72 -13.22 6.59 -14.42
C GLU A 72 -13.91 5.57 -13.50
N LEU A 73 -14.14 5.98 -12.26
CA LEU A 73 -15.19 5.44 -11.44
C LEU A 73 -16.44 6.13 -11.98
N ASN A 74 -17.15 5.46 -12.88
CA ASN A 74 -18.39 5.92 -13.54
C ASN A 74 -19.52 6.29 -12.55
N ASP A 75 -19.23 6.35 -11.26
CA ASP A 75 -20.13 6.57 -10.16
C ASP A 75 -19.44 7.46 -9.12
N LYS A 76 -19.83 8.74 -9.11
CA LYS A 76 -19.33 9.77 -8.19
C LYS A 76 -19.48 9.36 -6.72
N GLU A 77 -20.47 8.54 -6.40
CA GLU A 77 -20.71 8.00 -5.05
C GLU A 77 -19.57 7.06 -4.60
N ASN A 78 -19.06 6.23 -5.51
CA ASN A 78 -17.92 5.34 -5.21
C ASN A 78 -16.62 6.12 -5.03
N LEU A 79 -16.42 7.21 -5.77
CA LEU A 79 -15.29 8.13 -5.60
C LEU A 79 -15.30 8.80 -4.23
N GLU A 80 -16.43 9.37 -3.83
CA GLU A 80 -16.60 10.02 -2.53
C GLU A 80 -16.39 9.02 -1.38
N LYS A 81 -16.94 7.81 -1.53
CA LYS A 81 -16.75 6.73 -0.56
C LYS A 81 -15.30 6.30 -0.43
N ILE A 82 -14.59 6.07 -1.53
CA ILE A 82 -13.16 5.72 -1.52
C ILE A 82 -12.34 6.86 -0.91
N GLY A 83 -12.63 8.10 -1.27
CA GLY A 83 -11.97 9.27 -0.69
C GLY A 83 -12.14 9.35 0.82
N LEU A 84 -13.35 9.13 1.33
CA LEU A 84 -13.62 9.09 2.77
C LEU A 84 -12.97 7.89 3.45
N ASP A 85 -13.01 6.71 2.83
CA ASP A 85 -12.37 5.50 3.34
C ASP A 85 -10.85 5.65 3.42
N LEU A 86 -10.20 6.33 2.45
CA LEU A 86 -8.76 6.59 2.45
C LEU A 86 -8.30 7.37 3.68
N VAL A 87 -9.13 8.30 4.16
CA VAL A 87 -8.85 9.10 5.35
C VAL A 87 -8.83 8.21 6.59
N PHE A 88 -9.84 7.35 6.73
CA PHE A 88 -9.90 6.36 7.80
C PHE A 88 -8.79 5.31 7.69
N ILE A 89 -8.41 4.93 6.46
CA ILE A 89 -7.31 4.00 6.21
C ILE A 89 -6.00 4.63 6.68
N ILE A 90 -5.68 5.85 6.24
CA ILE A 90 -4.46 6.59 6.60
C ILE A 90 -4.39 6.82 8.11
N ASP A 91 -5.52 7.09 8.77
CA ASP A 91 -5.57 7.24 10.22
C ASP A 91 -5.24 5.93 10.95
N LYS A 92 -5.73 4.79 10.45
CA LYS A 92 -5.53 3.47 11.09
C LYS A 92 -4.18 2.82 10.85
N ILE A 93 -3.50 3.11 9.73
CA ILE A 93 -2.18 2.51 9.46
C ILE A 93 -1.17 2.93 10.53
N ASN A 94 -0.42 1.96 11.02
CA ASN A 94 0.54 2.10 12.12
C ASN A 94 2.00 2.31 11.65
N ASN A 95 2.22 2.49 10.35
CA ASN A 95 3.53 2.59 9.73
C ASN A 95 3.49 3.61 8.58
N ILE A 96 4.53 4.46 8.50
CA ILE A 96 4.64 5.53 7.48
C ILE A 96 4.84 4.93 6.07
N ASP A 97 5.60 3.85 5.92
CA ASP A 97 5.81 3.18 4.63
C ASP A 97 4.51 2.58 4.09
N LYS A 98 3.62 2.09 4.97
CA LYS A 98 2.27 1.67 4.56
C LYS A 98 1.46 2.82 3.97
N ALA A 99 1.67 4.06 4.39
CA ALA A 99 1.00 5.22 3.80
C ALA A 99 1.43 5.42 2.34
N LYS A 100 2.72 5.23 2.04
CA LYS A 100 3.27 5.22 0.68
C LYS A 100 2.71 4.07 -0.14
N TRP A 101 2.59 2.88 0.46
CA TRP A 101 1.99 1.71 -0.22
C TRP A 101 0.53 1.95 -0.58
N VAL A 102 -0.24 2.60 0.29
CA VAL A 102 -1.62 3.02 0.00
C VAL A 102 -1.66 4.04 -1.13
N ALA A 103 -0.74 5.02 -1.16
CA ALA A 103 -0.63 5.98 -2.26
C ALA A 103 -0.38 5.28 -3.59
N GLN A 104 0.60 4.37 -3.63
CA GLN A 104 0.91 3.58 -4.81
C GLN A 104 -0.27 2.67 -5.22
N ALA A 105 -1.06 2.19 -4.27
CA ALA A 105 -2.28 1.44 -4.56
C ALA A 105 -3.36 2.32 -5.23
N VAL A 106 -3.51 3.57 -4.81
CA VAL A 106 -4.43 4.54 -5.45
C VAL A 106 -3.97 4.89 -6.86
N ILE A 107 -2.67 5.16 -7.05
CA ILE A 107 -2.09 5.44 -8.37
C ILE A 107 -2.35 4.28 -9.35
N ASN A 108 -2.17 3.04 -8.89
CA ASN A 108 -2.37 1.86 -9.74
C ASN A 108 -3.86 1.60 -10.04
N LEU A 109 -4.77 1.89 -9.11
CA LEU A 109 -6.21 1.86 -9.36
C LEU A 109 -6.61 2.88 -10.43
N ALA A 110 -6.16 4.12 -10.27
CA ALA A 110 -6.34 5.20 -11.22
C ALA A 110 -5.78 4.89 -12.60
N SER A 111 -4.61 4.26 -12.64
CA SER A 111 -3.96 3.80 -13.87
C SER A 111 -4.59 2.53 -14.47
N LYS A 112 -5.72 2.06 -13.93
CA LYS A 112 -6.45 0.87 -14.37
C LYS A 112 -5.60 -0.41 -14.39
N LYS A 113 -4.56 -0.50 -13.54
CA LYS A 113 -3.76 -1.74 -13.39
C LYS A 113 -4.57 -2.86 -12.74
N TYR A 114 -5.61 -2.50 -11.97
CA TYR A 114 -6.59 -3.42 -11.40
C TYR A 114 -7.91 -2.70 -11.10
N ASN A 115 -8.95 -3.46 -10.74
CA ASN A 115 -10.29 -2.96 -10.43
C ASN A 115 -10.47 -2.64 -8.93
N LEU A 116 -11.63 -2.10 -8.56
CA LEU A 116 -11.97 -1.73 -7.19
C LEU A 116 -11.95 -2.92 -6.22
N ASP A 117 -12.44 -4.10 -6.60
CA ASP A 117 -12.38 -5.32 -5.78
C ASP A 117 -10.93 -5.66 -5.40
N THR A 118 -10.02 -5.61 -6.37
CA THR A 118 -8.60 -5.87 -6.13
C THR A 118 -7.99 -4.78 -5.24
N PHE A 119 -8.38 -3.52 -5.44
CA PHE A 119 -7.94 -2.41 -4.60
C PHE A 119 -8.35 -2.60 -3.13
N GLU A 120 -9.62 -2.89 -2.86
CA GLU A 120 -10.12 -3.09 -1.49
C GLU A 120 -9.38 -4.25 -0.79
N ARG A 121 -9.12 -5.34 -1.52
CA ARG A 121 -8.33 -6.47 -1.03
C ARG A 121 -6.86 -6.10 -0.78
N LEU A 122 -6.27 -5.25 -1.64
CA LEU A 122 -4.92 -4.72 -1.43
C LEU A 122 -4.85 -3.82 -0.21
N ILE A 123 -5.83 -2.95 0.01
CA ILE A 123 -5.91 -2.12 1.22
C ILE A 123 -5.96 -2.99 2.48
N TYR A 124 -6.80 -4.03 2.48
CA TYR A 124 -6.84 -5.00 3.58
C TYR A 124 -5.47 -5.67 3.79
N ALA A 125 -4.83 -6.14 2.72
CA ALA A 125 -3.53 -6.78 2.78
C ALA A 125 -2.45 -5.82 3.31
N ILE A 126 -2.35 -4.60 2.78
CA ILE A 126 -1.41 -3.55 3.21
C ILE A 126 -1.56 -3.28 4.71
N ASN A 127 -2.79 -3.09 5.18
CA ASN A 127 -3.04 -2.77 6.58
C ASN A 127 -2.54 -3.89 7.51
N ASN A 128 -2.77 -5.15 7.15
CA ASN A 128 -2.41 -6.31 7.96
C ASN A 128 -1.02 -6.89 7.66
N PHE A 129 -0.36 -6.47 6.58
CA PHE A 129 0.97 -6.97 6.22
C PHE A 129 2.00 -6.56 7.27
N SER A 130 2.70 -7.52 7.86
CA SER A 130 3.84 -7.23 8.72
C SER A 130 5.06 -6.91 7.85
N PRO A 131 5.77 -5.79 8.05
CA PRO A 131 7.02 -5.51 7.33
C PRO A 131 8.07 -6.63 7.46
N THR A 132 8.01 -7.44 8.54
CA THR A 132 8.90 -8.59 8.74
C THR A 132 8.68 -9.71 7.72
N LEU A 133 7.50 -9.78 7.08
CA LEU A 133 7.18 -10.76 6.04
C LEU A 133 7.74 -10.38 4.66
N LYS A 134 8.43 -9.24 4.53
CA LYS A 134 8.97 -8.77 3.26
C LYS A 134 9.99 -9.75 2.65
N SER A 135 10.89 -10.30 3.46
CA SER A 135 11.84 -11.32 3.01
C SER A 135 11.11 -12.56 2.47
N THR A 136 10.07 -13.03 3.17
CA THR A 136 9.22 -14.14 2.73
C THR A 136 8.50 -13.81 1.44
N LEU A 137 7.95 -12.58 1.30
CA LEU A 137 7.30 -12.13 0.07
C LEU A 137 8.27 -12.14 -1.12
N ASP A 138 9.52 -11.70 -0.92
CA ASP A 138 10.54 -11.65 -1.97
C ASP A 138 10.95 -13.03 -2.49
N ILE A 139 10.91 -14.08 -1.65
CA ILE A 139 11.20 -15.46 -2.07
C ILE A 139 10.26 -15.89 -3.22
N TYR A 140 9.00 -15.45 -3.15
CA TYR A 140 7.97 -15.78 -4.13
C TYR A 140 7.96 -14.81 -5.31
N TYR A 141 8.10 -13.51 -5.08
CA TYR A 141 7.79 -12.52 -6.12
C TYR A 141 8.99 -11.80 -6.74
N LYS A 142 10.17 -11.86 -6.12
CA LYS A 142 11.36 -11.19 -6.67
C LYS A 142 11.81 -11.91 -7.96
N PRO A 143 11.95 -11.19 -9.08
CA PRO A 143 12.48 -11.77 -10.32
C PRO A 143 13.86 -12.39 -10.08
N ARG A 144 14.03 -13.65 -10.48
CA ARG A 144 15.29 -14.38 -10.34
C ARG A 144 16.14 -14.16 -11.60
N GLU A 145 17.27 -13.48 -11.47
CA GLU A 145 18.27 -13.46 -12.53
C GLU A 145 18.87 -14.87 -12.67
N LEU A 146 18.52 -15.55 -13.77
CA LEU A 146 19.15 -16.81 -14.14
C LEU A 146 20.51 -16.52 -14.75
N VAL A 147 21.55 -16.42 -13.92
CA VAL A 147 22.93 -16.45 -14.43
C VAL A 147 23.25 -17.90 -14.81
N ASN A 148 23.32 -18.18 -16.11
CA ASN A 148 23.80 -19.45 -16.69
C ASN A 148 23.18 -20.73 -16.09
N GLY A 149 21.91 -20.70 -15.70
CA GLY A 149 21.20 -21.86 -15.15
C GLY A 149 21.68 -22.34 -13.77
N VAL A 150 22.55 -21.58 -13.10
CA VAL A 150 23.03 -21.88 -11.75
C VAL A 150 22.99 -20.59 -10.93
N GLY A 151 21.80 -20.23 -10.47
CA GLY A 151 21.62 -19.24 -9.41
C GLY A 151 21.68 -19.96 -8.06
N SER A 152 22.76 -19.79 -7.30
CA SER A 152 22.74 -20.11 -5.88
C SER A 152 21.88 -19.07 -5.16
N CYS A 153 20.64 -19.43 -4.83
CA CYS A 153 19.90 -18.74 -3.77
C CYS A 153 20.27 -19.44 -2.46
N TYR A 154 20.75 -18.66 -1.48
CA TYR A 154 20.54 -19.08 -0.10
C TYR A 154 19.03 -19.13 0.05
N VAL A 155 18.48 -20.33 0.26
CA VAL A 155 17.12 -20.48 0.75
C VAL A 155 17.15 -19.84 2.12
N TYR A 156 16.86 -18.54 2.19
CA TYR A 156 16.32 -17.99 3.43
C TYR A 156 15.10 -18.86 3.66
N ASP A 157 15.09 -19.64 4.75
CA ASP A 157 13.91 -20.40 5.11
C ASP A 157 12.76 -19.40 5.05
N GLY A 158 11.80 -19.65 4.17
CA GLY A 158 10.69 -18.74 3.97
C GLY A 158 9.86 -18.89 5.20
N ASP A 159 10.20 -18.18 6.27
CA ASP A 159 9.46 -18.24 7.51
C ASP A 159 8.05 -17.70 7.23
N HIS A 160 7.06 -18.48 7.62
CA HIS A 160 5.65 -18.11 7.66
C HIS A 160 4.93 -17.85 6.31
N PRO A 161 5.03 -18.73 5.28
CA PRO A 161 4.25 -18.60 4.05
C PRO A 161 2.74 -18.70 4.31
N GLU A 162 2.32 -19.35 5.40
CA GLU A 162 0.95 -19.35 5.88
C GLU A 162 0.43 -17.95 6.21
N GLU A 163 1.26 -17.04 6.73
CA GLU A 163 0.84 -15.67 7.01
C GLU A 163 0.56 -14.90 5.72
N LEU A 164 1.41 -15.08 4.69
CA LEU A 164 1.16 -14.52 3.36
C LEU A 164 -0.10 -15.13 2.73
N ALA A 165 -0.32 -16.44 2.89
CA ALA A 165 -1.53 -17.09 2.41
C ALA A 165 -2.80 -16.59 3.11
N ASN A 166 -2.75 -16.34 4.42
CA ASN A 166 -3.85 -15.78 5.21
C ASN A 166 -4.23 -14.36 4.74
N LEU A 167 -3.28 -13.60 4.20
CA LEU A 167 -3.53 -12.30 3.56
C LEU A 167 -3.97 -12.42 2.09
N GLY A 168 -4.11 -13.63 1.57
CA GLY A 168 -4.42 -13.89 0.15
C GLY A 168 -3.24 -13.63 -0.79
N LEU A 169 -2.05 -13.38 -0.26
CA LEU A 169 -0.82 -13.10 -1.00
C LEU A 169 -0.16 -14.38 -1.50
N LEU A 170 -0.61 -15.55 -1.07
CA LEU A 170 -0.25 -16.85 -1.65
C LEU A 170 -1.51 -17.71 -1.76
N THR A 171 -1.51 -18.62 -2.73
CA THR A 171 -2.55 -19.64 -2.89
C THR A 171 -2.06 -20.97 -2.32
N THR A 172 -2.84 -21.58 -1.44
CA THR A 172 -2.57 -22.93 -0.92
C THR A 172 -3.08 -23.99 -1.90
N LYS A 173 -2.21 -24.91 -2.31
CA LYS A 173 -2.59 -26.16 -2.98
C LYS A 173 -2.33 -27.33 -2.04
N TYR A 174 -3.40 -28.06 -1.74
CA TYR A 174 -3.31 -29.33 -1.05
C TYR A 174 -2.98 -30.40 -2.08
N ALA A 175 -1.79 -30.96 -2.00
CA ALA A 175 -1.47 -32.19 -2.70
C ALA A 175 -1.71 -33.33 -1.72
N PRO A 176 -2.77 -34.14 -1.89
CA PRO A 176 -2.95 -35.35 -1.09
C PRO A 176 -1.93 -36.40 -1.56
N THR A 177 -0.67 -36.23 -1.17
CA THR A 177 0.31 -37.30 -1.24
C THR A 177 0.10 -38.16 -0.01
N VAL A 178 -0.58 -39.30 -0.20
CA VAL A 178 -0.54 -40.38 0.80
C VAL A 178 0.85 -41.01 0.71
N ASN A 179 1.81 -40.42 1.39
CA ASN A 179 3.03 -41.10 1.78
C ASN A 179 2.70 -42.11 2.91
N ASN A 180 3.57 -43.10 3.14
CA ASN A 180 3.36 -44.17 4.13
C ASN A 180 3.18 -43.65 5.58
N GLU A 181 3.32 -42.35 5.80
CA GLU A 181 3.21 -41.64 7.09
C GLU A 181 1.93 -40.78 7.19
N GLY A 182 1.13 -40.68 6.13
CA GLY A 182 -0.17 -39.96 6.15
C GLY A 182 -0.08 -38.43 6.18
N VAL A 183 1.07 -37.84 5.84
CA VAL A 183 1.29 -36.38 5.88
C VAL A 183 1.18 -35.80 4.46
N GLY A 184 0.04 -35.19 4.14
CA GLY A 184 -0.11 -34.40 2.92
C GLY A 184 0.76 -33.15 2.96
N SER A 185 1.47 -32.86 1.86
CA SER A 185 2.29 -31.63 1.76
C SER A 185 1.42 -30.43 1.33
N VAL A 186 1.48 -29.33 2.09
CA VAL A 186 0.90 -28.04 1.68
C VAL A 186 1.90 -27.35 0.76
N GLN A 187 1.45 -26.95 -0.43
CA GLN A 187 2.24 -26.14 -1.36
C GLN A 187 1.67 -24.73 -1.45
N TYR A 188 2.52 -23.72 -1.37
CA TYR A 188 2.16 -22.33 -1.59
C TYR A 188 2.58 -21.89 -2.99
N LYS A 189 1.72 -21.13 -3.66
CA LYS A 189 1.97 -20.55 -4.98
C LYS A 189 1.66 -19.07 -4.99
N GLU A 190 2.31 -18.36 -5.89
CA GLU A 190 2.02 -16.96 -6.18
C GLU A 190 0.52 -16.74 -6.45
N SER A 191 -0.01 -15.62 -5.98
CA SER A 191 -1.36 -15.14 -6.25
C SER A 191 -1.29 -13.79 -6.96
N ASN A 192 -2.30 -13.45 -7.75
CA ASN A 192 -2.37 -12.14 -8.41
C ASN A 192 -2.31 -11.00 -7.39
N LEU A 193 -2.96 -11.15 -6.23
CA LEU A 193 -2.93 -10.14 -5.16
C LEU A 193 -1.51 -9.96 -4.61
N GLY A 194 -0.76 -11.06 -4.43
CA GLY A 194 0.62 -11.00 -3.97
C GLY A 194 1.57 -10.34 -4.97
N ILE A 195 1.39 -10.58 -6.27
CA ILE A 195 2.12 -9.88 -7.33
C ILE A 195 1.90 -8.37 -7.22
N GLN A 196 0.64 -7.94 -7.09
CA GLN A 196 0.29 -6.52 -7.02
C GLN A 196 0.84 -5.86 -5.74
N LEU A 197 0.74 -6.53 -4.58
CA LEU A 197 1.29 -6.00 -3.34
C LEU A 197 2.83 -5.89 -3.41
N TRP A 198 3.50 -6.92 -3.94
CA TRP A 198 4.95 -6.88 -4.10
C TRP A 198 5.37 -5.71 -5.00
N TYR A 199 4.69 -5.53 -6.14
CA TYR A 199 4.94 -4.40 -7.03
C TYR A 199 4.70 -3.04 -6.34
N ILE A 200 3.64 -2.92 -5.54
CA ILE A 200 3.37 -1.72 -4.74
C ILE A 200 4.53 -1.43 -3.80
N ILE A 201 5.00 -2.42 -3.04
CA ILE A 201 6.08 -2.23 -2.05
C ILE A 201 7.39 -1.81 -2.73
N GLU A 202 7.72 -2.38 -3.89
CA GLU A 202 8.97 -2.07 -4.63
C GLU A 202 8.96 -0.71 -5.33
N ASN A 203 7.80 -0.10 -5.54
CA ASN A 203 7.64 1.13 -6.34
C ASN A 203 7.01 2.29 -5.53
N ALA A 204 7.00 2.20 -4.20
CA ALA A 204 6.41 3.19 -3.29
C ALA A 204 7.43 4.14 -2.65
#